data_AF-A0A329S5G4-F1
#
_entry.id   AF-A0A329S5G4-F1
#
_cell.length_a   1.000
_cell.length_b   1.000
_cell.length_c   1.000
_cell.angle_alpha   90.00
_cell.angle_beta   90.00
_cell.angle_gamma   90.00
#
_symmetry.space_group_name_H-M   'P 1'
#
loop_
_entity.id
_entity.type
_entity.pdbx_description
1 polymer ?
#
loop_
_entity_poly.entity_id
_entity_poly.type
_entity_poly.pdbx_seq_one_letter_code
_entity_poly.pdbx_strand_id
1 'polypeptide(L)'
;MEPKVRDLYKRFLLVGRDYPLGLGHVREKVKVAFFQNRDLTDTVAIKKAIKRGRWMVREMVGVIQLKKYRTLNSRYTPEDLREKLRDIENRRVLAEIEQQHEGEDGNGVRGG
;
A
#
# COMPACT_ATOMS: atom_id res chain seq x y z
N MET A 1 -12.36 30.23 3.89
CA MET A 1 -11.83 28.86 3.65
C MET A 1 -12.25 28.38 2.27
N GLU A 2 -11.29 28.11 1.39
CA GLU A 2 -11.52 27.67 0.01
C GLU A 2 -12.36 26.36 -0.04
N PRO A 3 -13.38 26.26 -0.92
CA PRO A 3 -14.28 25.09 -0.97
C PRO A 3 -13.56 23.75 -1.15
N LYS A 4 -12.47 23.74 -1.94
CA LYS A 4 -11.67 22.54 -2.21
C LYS A 4 -10.95 22.01 -0.98
N VAL A 5 -10.53 22.89 -0.07
CA VAL A 5 -9.89 22.52 1.20
C VAL A 5 -10.90 21.83 2.12
N ARG A 6 -12.13 22.35 2.18
CA ARG A 6 -13.24 21.76 2.94
C ARG A 6 -13.65 20.40 2.41
N ASP A 7 -13.75 20.25 1.08
CA ASP A 7 -14.03 18.97 0.43
C ASP A 7 -12.96 17.93 0.78
N LEU A 8 -11.69 18.30 0.69
CA LEU A 8 -10.59 17.41 1.03
C LEU A 8 -10.67 16.92 2.50
N TYR A 9 -10.95 17.82 3.45
CA TYR A 9 -11.12 17.44 4.86
C TYR A 9 -12.26 16.43 5.05
N LYS A 10 -13.41 16.64 4.38
CA LYS A 10 -14.54 15.70 4.43
C LYS A 10 -14.18 14.33 3.87
N ARG A 11 -13.41 14.26 2.78
CA ARG A 11 -12.94 12.99 2.20
C ARG A 11 -12.08 12.20 3.17
N PHE A 12 -11.16 12.86 3.88
CA PHE A 12 -10.38 12.21 4.93
C PHE A 12 -11.26 11.63 6.03
N LEU A 13 -12.26 12.36 6.50
CA LEU A 13 -13.17 11.87 7.53
C LEU A 13 -14.05 10.70 7.04
N LEU A 14 -14.47 10.72 5.77
CA LEU A 14 -15.23 9.64 5.18
C LEU A 14 -14.40 8.34 5.12
N VAL A 15 -13.20 8.42 4.53
CA VAL A 15 -12.29 7.27 4.38
C VAL A 15 -11.75 6.81 5.74
N GLY A 16 -11.59 7.72 6.69
CA GLY A 16 -11.16 7.41 8.04
C GLY A 16 -12.09 6.47 8.81
N ARG A 17 -13.36 6.35 8.44
CA ARG A 17 -14.31 5.40 9.06
C ARG A 17 -13.90 3.95 8.86
N ASP A 18 -13.38 3.64 7.68
CA ASP A 18 -12.97 2.27 7.29
C ASP A 18 -11.47 2.02 7.51
N TYR A 19 -10.71 3.06 7.86
CA TYR A 19 -9.26 2.96 8.04
C TYR A 19 -8.91 2.00 9.18
N PRO A 20 -7.81 1.22 9.10
CA PRO A 20 -7.50 0.19 10.10
C PRO A 20 -7.41 0.69 11.54
N LEU A 21 -6.91 1.92 11.74
CA LEU A 21 -6.79 2.58 13.06
C LEU A 21 -8.02 3.42 13.44
N GLY A 22 -9.05 3.44 12.59
CA GLY A 22 -10.32 4.13 12.82
C GLY A 22 -10.30 5.65 12.61
N LEU A 23 -11.49 6.23 12.72
CA LEU A 23 -11.74 7.65 12.43
C LEU A 23 -11.04 8.60 13.39
N GLY A 24 -10.93 8.24 14.68
CA GLY A 24 -10.28 9.07 15.69
C GLY A 24 -8.83 9.38 15.32
N HIS A 25 -8.07 8.34 14.99
CA HIS A 25 -6.68 8.45 14.56
C HIS A 25 -6.53 9.34 13.31
N VAL A 26 -7.34 9.08 12.29
CA VAL A 26 -7.29 9.86 11.04
C VAL A 26 -7.64 11.32 11.29
N ARG A 27 -8.69 11.59 12.07
CA ARG A 27 -9.14 12.95 12.38
C ARG A 27 -8.04 13.75 13.06
N GLU A 28 -7.35 13.16 14.04
CA GLU A 28 -6.26 13.81 14.76
C GLU A 28 -5.11 14.19 13.79
N LYS A 29 -4.62 13.24 13.00
CA LYS A 29 -3.52 13.46 12.04
C LYS A 29 -3.88 14.50 10.99
N VAL A 30 -5.10 14.43 10.45
CA VAL A 30 -5.58 15.38 9.43
C VAL A 30 -5.75 16.77 10.03
N LYS A 31 -6.28 16.90 11.25
CA LYS A 31 -6.38 18.19 11.94
C LYS A 31 -5.02 18.86 12.09
N VAL A 32 -4.00 18.12 12.53
CA VAL A 32 -2.63 18.63 12.66
C VAL A 32 -2.08 19.08 11.30
N ALA A 33 -2.22 18.25 10.27
CA ALA A 33 -1.72 18.59 8.93
C ALA A 33 -2.40 19.83 8.33
N PHE A 34 -3.71 19.99 8.52
CA PHE A 34 -4.42 21.19 8.05
C PHE A 34 -4.03 22.44 8.85
N PHE A 35 -3.82 22.29 10.16
CA PHE A 35 -3.40 23.40 11.02
C PHE A 35 -2.00 23.91 10.67
N GLN A 36 -1.05 23.02 10.38
CA GLN A 36 0.30 23.37 9.90
C GLN A 36 0.27 24.18 8.59
N ASN A 37 -0.77 24.03 7.79
CA ASN A 37 -0.94 24.69 6.50
C ASN A 37 -1.94 25.87 6.57
N ARG A 38 -2.35 26.31 7.75
CA ARG A 38 -3.42 27.32 7.91
C ARG A 38 -3.04 28.71 7.39
N ASP A 39 -1.75 29.04 7.47
CA ASP A 39 -1.21 30.37 7.15
C ASP A 39 -0.70 30.45 5.69
N LEU A 40 -0.94 29.41 4.89
CA LEU A 40 -0.66 29.42 3.45
C LEU A 40 -1.57 30.39 2.72
N THR A 41 -0.97 31.42 2.12
CA THR A 41 -1.66 32.45 1.32
C THR A 41 -1.41 32.29 -0.18
N ASP A 42 -0.29 31.70 -0.57
CA ASP A 42 0.03 31.48 -1.98
C ASP A 42 -0.90 30.43 -2.62
N THR A 43 -1.53 30.83 -3.72
CA THR A 43 -2.50 30.00 -4.45
C THR A 43 -1.86 28.76 -5.07
N VAL A 44 -0.59 28.82 -5.49
CA VAL A 44 0.11 27.68 -6.10
C VAL A 44 0.44 26.65 -5.02
N ALA A 45 0.96 27.10 -3.88
CA ALA A 45 1.25 26.26 -2.73
C ALA A 45 0.00 25.58 -2.17
N ILE A 46 -1.14 26.30 -2.07
CA ILE A 46 -2.43 25.71 -1.67
C ILE A 46 -2.84 24.60 -2.65
N LYS A 47 -2.79 24.84 -3.96
CA LYS A 47 -3.12 23.82 -4.97
C LYS A 47 -2.23 22.58 -4.84
N LYS A 48 -0.93 22.76 -4.57
CA LYS A 48 0.04 21.67 -4.35
C LYS A 48 -0.30 20.87 -3.08
N ALA A 49 -0.62 21.55 -1.99
CA ALA A 49 -1.02 20.92 -0.73
C ALA A 49 -2.32 20.10 -0.90
N ILE A 50 -3.33 20.66 -1.58
CA ILE A 50 -4.57 19.93 -1.87
C ILE A 50 -4.30 18.72 -2.77
N LYS A 51 -3.45 18.85 -3.80
CA LYS A 51 -3.07 17.72 -4.68
C LYS A 51 -2.42 16.59 -3.87
N ARG A 52 -1.50 16.92 -2.96
CA ARG A 52 -0.87 15.95 -2.06
C ARG A 52 -1.89 15.29 -1.13
N GLY A 53 -2.81 16.06 -0.56
CA GLY A 53 -3.86 15.52 0.29
C GLY A 53 -4.78 14.54 -0.45
N ARG A 54 -5.17 14.86 -1.70
CA ARG A 54 -5.96 13.93 -2.53
C ARG A 54 -5.23 12.63 -2.83
N TRP A 55 -3.92 12.70 -3.07
CA TRP A 55 -3.10 11.50 -3.25
C TRP A 55 -3.10 10.66 -1.97
N MET A 56 -2.89 11.27 -0.80
CA MET A 56 -2.93 10.55 0.48
C MET A 56 -4.27 9.86 0.75
N VAL A 57 -5.39 10.48 0.38
CA VAL A 57 -6.72 9.82 0.47
C VAL A 57 -6.76 8.53 -0.36
N ARG A 58 -6.14 8.50 -1.56
CA ARG A 58 -6.07 7.29 -2.39
C ARG A 58 -5.22 6.21 -1.74
N GLU A 59 -4.08 6.58 -1.14
CA GLU A 59 -3.24 5.64 -0.38
C GLU A 59 -4.02 5.01 0.78
N MET A 60 -4.80 5.80 1.52
CA MET A 60 -5.65 5.29 2.58
C MET A 60 -6.69 4.29 2.07
N VAL A 61 -7.31 4.56 0.91
CA VAL A 61 -8.23 3.61 0.25
C VAL A 61 -7.49 2.31 -0.10
N GLY A 62 -6.27 2.39 -0.62
CA GLY A 62 -5.45 1.21 -0.90
C GLY A 62 -5.17 0.38 0.35
N VAL A 63 -4.80 1.01 1.46
CA VAL A 63 -4.60 0.34 2.76
C VAL A 63 -5.88 -0.36 3.23
N ILE A 64 -7.04 0.29 3.09
CA ILE A 64 -8.34 -0.29 3.44
C ILE A 64 -8.63 -1.52 2.59
N GLN A 65 -8.40 -1.45 1.28
CA GLN A 65 -8.57 -2.57 0.36
C GLN A 65 -7.65 -3.75 0.71
N LEU A 66 -6.39 -3.48 1.04
CA LEU A 66 -5.44 -4.51 1.49
C LEU A 66 -5.92 -5.20 2.78
N LYS A 67 -6.42 -4.45 3.77
CA LYS A 67 -6.99 -5.03 5.00
C LYS A 67 -8.19 -5.93 4.67
N LYS A 68 -9.10 -5.49 3.79
CA LYS A 68 -10.26 -6.26 3.35
C LYS A 68 -9.82 -7.54 2.63
N TYR A 69 -8.89 -7.44 1.68
CA TYR A 69 -8.33 -8.58 0.97
C TYR A 69 -7.69 -9.59 1.93
N ARG A 70 -6.83 -9.15 2.86
CA ARG A 70 -6.20 -10.03 3.85
C ARG A 70 -7.24 -10.78 4.69
N THR A 71 -8.31 -10.10 5.08
CA THR A 71 -9.42 -10.70 5.84
C THR A 71 -10.15 -11.75 5.01
N LEU A 72 -10.48 -11.46 3.76
CA LEU A 72 -11.14 -12.42 2.85
C LEU A 72 -10.24 -13.62 2.59
N ASN A 73 -8.97 -13.40 2.24
CA ASN A 73 -7.99 -14.46 2.01
C ASN A 73 -7.74 -15.32 3.27
N SER A 74 -7.90 -14.76 4.46
CA SER A 74 -7.82 -15.55 5.71
C SER A 74 -9.05 -16.43 5.94
N ARG A 75 -10.23 -16.03 5.47
CA ARG A 75 -11.49 -16.74 5.72
C ARG A 75 -11.83 -17.77 4.64
N TYR A 76 -11.47 -17.48 3.40
CA TYR A 76 -11.95 -18.22 2.23
C TYR A 76 -10.84 -18.96 1.47
N THR A 77 -9.58 -18.80 1.86
CA THR A 77 -8.48 -19.58 1.27
C THR A 77 -8.21 -20.75 2.22
N PRO A 78 -8.76 -21.95 1.94
CA PRO A 78 -8.58 -23.11 2.79
C PRO A 78 -7.10 -23.50 2.85
N GLU A 79 -6.70 -24.14 3.95
CA GLU A 79 -5.30 -24.45 4.22
C GLU A 79 -4.69 -25.32 3.12
N ASP A 80 -5.48 -26.22 2.52
CA ASP A 80 -5.06 -27.07 1.41
C ASP A 80 -4.70 -26.27 0.16
N LEU A 81 -5.44 -25.19 -0.14
CA LEU A 81 -5.12 -24.29 -1.26
C LEU A 81 -3.86 -23.47 -0.94
N ARG A 82 -3.66 -23.05 0.31
CA ARG A 82 -2.42 -22.37 0.74
C ARG A 82 -1.20 -23.27 0.66
N GLU A 83 -1.35 -24.54 1.00
CA GLU A 83 -0.31 -25.56 0.91
C GLU A 83 0.06 -25.81 -0.55
N LYS A 84 -0.94 -26.10 -1.41
CA LYS A 84 -0.73 -26.27 -2.86
C LYS A 84 -0.04 -25.07 -3.52
N LEU A 85 -0.44 -23.84 -3.16
CA LEU A 85 0.20 -22.63 -3.69
C LEU A 85 1.65 -22.49 -3.23
N ARG A 86 1.95 -22.81 -1.97
CA ARG A 86 3.32 -22.84 -1.45
C ARG A 86 4.18 -23.89 -2.15
N ASP A 87 3.62 -25.07 -2.39
CA ASP A 87 4.32 -26.16 -3.07
C ASP A 87 4.64 -25.82 -4.52
N ILE A 88 3.74 -25.14 -5.22
CA ILE A 88 3.98 -24.65 -6.59
C ILE A 88 5.15 -23.67 -6.61
N GLU A 89 5.16 -22.69 -5.69
CA GLU A 89 6.24 -21.69 -5.62
C GLU A 89 7.58 -22.34 -5.26
N ASN A 90 7.60 -23.24 -4.27
CA ASN A 90 8.81 -23.97 -3.88
C ASN A 90 9.37 -24.80 -5.02
N ARG A 91 8.52 -25.52 -5.78
CA ARG A 91 8.96 -26.28 -6.96
C ARG A 91 9.58 -25.37 -8.03
N ARG A 92 9.02 -24.18 -8.25
CA ARG A 92 9.58 -23.21 -9.18
C ARG A 92 10.96 -22.74 -8.72
N VAL A 93 11.08 -22.34 -7.45
CA VAL A 93 12.36 -21.86 -6.87
C VAL A 93 13.42 -22.96 -6.93
N LEU A 94 13.07 -24.21 -6.62
CA LEU A 94 13.99 -25.34 -6.72
C LEU A 94 14.47 -25.57 -8.16
N ALA A 95 13.57 -25.52 -9.14
CA ALA A 95 13.95 -25.63 -10.56
C ALA A 95 14.84 -24.47 -11.02
N GLU A 96 14.61 -23.26 -10.53
CA GLU A 96 15.48 -22.10 -10.80
C GLU A 96 16.88 -22.28 -10.18
N ILE A 97 16.99 -22.87 -8.99
CA ILE A 97 18.27 -23.19 -8.33
C ILE A 97 19.01 -24.30 -9.07
N GLU A 98 18.33 -25.38 -9.47
CA GLU A 98 18.93 -26.49 -10.24
C GLU A 98 19.50 -25.99 -11.57
N GLN A 99 18.77 -25.14 -12.29
CA GLN A 99 19.25 -24.52 -13.54
C GLN A 99 20.46 -23.60 -13.33
N GLN A 100 20.59 -22.96 -12.16
CA GLN A 100 21.76 -22.14 -11.82
C GLN A 100 22.99 -23.01 -11.51
N HIS A 101 22.80 -24.11 -10.78
CA HIS A 101 23.89 -25.06 -10.48
C HIS A 101 24.39 -25.80 -11.74
N GLU A 102 23.49 -26.22 -12.63
CA GLU A 102 23.87 -26.84 -13.91
C GLU A 102 24.66 -25.89 -14.83
N GLY A 103 24.45 -24.57 -14.70
CA GLY A 103 25.20 -23.53 -15.43
C GLY A 103 26.59 -23.23 -14.86
N GLU A 104 26.82 -23.47 -13.56
CA GLU A 104 28.11 -23.26 -12.90
C GLU A 104 29.06 -24.46 -13.11
N ASP A 105 28.53 -25.68 -13.09
CA ASP A 105 29.32 -26.90 -13.33
C ASP A 105 29.83 -27.02 -14.79
N GLY A 106 29.17 -26.33 -15.73
CA GLY A 106 29.54 -26.29 -17.15
C GLY A 106 30.65 -25.29 -17.52
N ASN A 107 31.00 -24.34 -16.65
CA ASN A 107 31.99 -23.28 -16.94
C ASN A 107 33.38 -23.53 -16.32
N GLY A 108 33.58 -24.68 -15.65
CA GLY A 108 34.82 -25.03 -14.95
C GLY A 108 35.91 -25.71 -15.79
N VAL A 109 35.71 -25.96 -17.09
CA VAL A 109 36.68 -26.72 -17.93
C VAL A 109 37.01 -25.98 -19.22
N ARG A 110 37.58 -24.77 -19.13
CA ARG A 110 38.38 -24.15 -20.20
C ARG A 110 39.52 -23.32 -19.60
N GLY A 111 40.49 -24.02 -19.02
CA GLY A 111 41.77 -23.45 -18.59
C GLY A 111 42.82 -24.56 -18.58
N GLY A 112 43.52 -24.72 -19.69
CA GLY A 112 44.57 -25.71 -19.90
C GLY A 112 45.03 -25.70 -21.35
#